data_AF-A0AA35ISQ7-F1
#
_entry.id   AF-A0AA35ISQ7-F1
#
_cell.length_a   1.000
_cell.length_b   1.000
_cell.length_c   1.000
_cell.angle_alpha   90.00
_cell.angle_beta   90.00
_cell.angle_gamma   90.00
#
_symmetry.space_group_name_H-M   'P 1'
#
loop_
_entity.id
_entity.type
_entity.pdbx_description
1 polymer ?
#
loop_
_entity_poly.entity_id
_entity_poly.type
_entity_poly.pdbx_seq_one_letter_code
_entity_poly.pdbx_strand_id
1 'polypeptide(L)'
;MPQKGSGRARVGDANSPTRHNGGRALARTAPNDYTTELPSKVYSMAFNNALSHQYKSGKLFVIGGSKVDLISPTPELDLDTLDLINTSALEDKKTFEDKAIFRKFLEEFQLKGKRLLFITDKTREGLMKSSDPYKQKIDVIQKELVEVNDILRAQAVFIELEALEYLAIVHQKE
;
A
#
# COMPACT_ATOMS: atom_id res chain seq x y z
N MET A 1 -15.13 -3.32 -54.46
CA MET A 1 -14.57 -3.07 -55.80
C MET A 1 -14.32 -4.41 -56.49
N PRO A 2 -14.39 -4.50 -57.82
CA PRO A 2 -14.08 -5.74 -58.52
C PRO A 2 -12.58 -6.11 -58.38
N GLN A 3 -12.30 -7.42 -58.38
CA GLN A 3 -10.95 -7.98 -58.14
C GLN A 3 -9.94 -7.66 -59.26
N LYS A 4 -10.42 -7.42 -60.49
CA LYS A 4 -9.63 -7.06 -61.68
C LYS A 4 -10.39 -5.97 -62.46
N GLY A 5 -9.67 -5.27 -63.34
CA GLY A 5 -10.26 -4.27 -64.25
C GLY A 5 -10.52 -2.88 -63.65
N SER A 6 -10.07 -2.61 -62.41
CA SER A 6 -10.29 -1.32 -61.73
C SER A 6 -9.14 -0.32 -61.87
N GLY A 7 -7.98 -0.72 -62.42
CA GLY A 7 -6.78 0.13 -62.51
C GLY A 7 -6.16 0.54 -61.16
N ARG A 8 -6.64 -0.03 -60.04
CA ARG A 8 -6.25 0.31 -58.67
C ARG A 8 -5.69 -0.92 -57.95
N ALA A 9 -5.03 -0.71 -56.82
CA ALA A 9 -4.62 -1.80 -55.93
C ALA A 9 -5.84 -2.65 -55.52
N ARG A 10 -5.65 -3.96 -55.40
CA ARG A 10 -6.71 -4.88 -54.97
C ARG A 10 -7.06 -4.59 -53.52
N VAL A 11 -8.35 -4.38 -53.24
CA VAL A 11 -8.86 -4.05 -51.92
C VAL A 11 -10.04 -4.95 -51.59
N GLY A 12 -10.06 -5.47 -50.36
CA GLY A 12 -11.18 -6.21 -49.80
C GLY A 12 -12.21 -5.29 -49.16
N ASP A 13 -12.63 -5.63 -47.95
CA ASP A 13 -13.57 -4.88 -47.14
C ASP A 13 -12.98 -3.55 -46.60
N ALA A 14 -13.84 -2.76 -45.95
CA ALA A 14 -13.42 -1.47 -45.38
C ALA A 14 -12.69 -1.58 -44.04
N ASN A 15 -12.83 -2.71 -43.34
CA ASN A 15 -12.25 -2.89 -42.01
C ASN A 15 -10.81 -3.43 -42.06
N SER A 16 -10.26 -3.69 -43.25
CA SER A 16 -8.86 -4.12 -43.41
C SER A 16 -7.90 -3.13 -42.73
N PRO A 17 -6.95 -3.58 -41.89
CA PRO A 17 -6.02 -2.72 -41.17
C PRO A 17 -5.03 -1.97 -42.07
N THR A 18 -5.00 -2.32 -43.36
CA THR A 18 -4.23 -1.60 -44.39
C THR A 18 -4.87 -0.25 -44.76
N ARG A 19 -6.15 -0.05 -44.43
CA ARG A 19 -6.91 1.18 -44.71
C ARG A 19 -6.90 2.08 -43.47
N HIS A 20 -6.88 3.40 -43.68
CA HIS A 20 -6.88 4.37 -42.59
C HIS A 20 -8.09 4.25 -41.63
N ASN A 21 -9.29 3.97 -42.17
CA ASN A 21 -10.51 3.73 -41.38
C ASN A 21 -10.74 2.24 -41.05
N GLY A 22 -9.73 1.40 -41.27
CA GLY A 22 -9.78 -0.02 -40.96
C GLY A 22 -9.64 -0.30 -39.46
N GLY A 23 -9.86 -1.55 -39.08
CA GLY A 23 -9.54 -2.02 -37.73
C GLY A 23 -8.03 -2.05 -37.45
N ARG A 24 -7.65 -2.40 -36.22
CA ARG A 24 -6.25 -2.53 -35.84
C ARG A 24 -5.75 -3.96 -36.08
N ALA A 25 -4.60 -4.12 -36.73
CA ALA A 25 -3.96 -5.43 -36.85
C ALA A 25 -3.52 -5.94 -35.47
N LEU A 26 -3.75 -7.23 -35.19
CA LEU A 26 -3.42 -7.86 -33.90
C LEU A 26 -3.99 -7.07 -32.70
N ALA A 27 -5.21 -6.55 -32.84
CA ALA A 27 -5.88 -5.86 -31.75
C ALA A 27 -6.07 -6.80 -30.54
N ARG A 28 -5.77 -6.30 -29.35
CA ARG A 28 -6.14 -6.98 -28.10
C ARG A 28 -7.61 -6.74 -27.81
N THR A 29 -8.27 -7.72 -27.24
CA THR A 29 -9.66 -7.63 -26.78
C THR A 29 -9.69 -7.78 -25.27
N ALA A 30 -10.40 -6.91 -24.57
CA ALA A 30 -10.53 -6.98 -23.13
C ALA A 30 -11.51 -8.10 -22.72
N PRO A 31 -11.30 -8.79 -21.57
CA PRO A 31 -10.21 -8.59 -20.61
C PRO A 31 -8.91 -9.29 -21.02
N ASN A 32 -7.76 -8.63 -20.78
CA ASN A 32 -6.44 -9.24 -20.95
C ASN A 32 -5.96 -9.74 -19.59
N ASP A 33 -5.70 -11.03 -19.46
CA ASP A 33 -5.10 -11.61 -18.26
C ASP A 33 -3.58 -11.45 -18.27
N TYR A 34 -3.04 -10.79 -17.25
CA TYR A 34 -1.61 -10.56 -17.03
C TYR A 34 -1.12 -11.18 -15.71
N THR A 35 -1.91 -12.07 -15.12
CA THR A 35 -1.51 -12.78 -13.89
C THR A 35 -0.30 -13.67 -14.16
N THR A 36 0.62 -13.71 -13.21
CA THR A 36 1.84 -14.53 -13.27
C THR A 36 2.00 -15.27 -11.96
N GLU A 37 2.51 -16.50 -12.03
CA GLU A 37 2.73 -17.35 -10.86
C GLU A 37 4.11 -17.12 -10.25
N LEU A 38 4.23 -17.29 -8.93
CA LEU A 38 5.49 -17.20 -8.20
C LEU A 38 5.51 -18.24 -7.07
N PRO A 39 6.60 -19.01 -6.89
CA PRO A 39 6.67 -20.00 -5.81
C PRO A 39 6.53 -19.35 -4.43
N SER A 40 5.65 -19.90 -3.59
CA SER A 40 5.33 -19.34 -2.26
C SER A 40 6.57 -19.08 -1.37
N LYS A 41 7.56 -19.98 -1.42
CA LYS A 41 8.82 -19.84 -0.69
C LYS A 41 9.67 -18.65 -1.18
N VAL A 42 9.68 -18.40 -2.49
CA VAL A 42 10.37 -17.24 -3.09
C VAL A 42 9.68 -15.94 -2.68
N TYR A 43 8.34 -15.93 -2.67
CA TYR A 43 7.56 -14.78 -2.23
C TYR A 43 7.84 -14.43 -0.76
N SER A 44 7.82 -15.44 0.11
CA SER A 44 8.11 -15.27 1.54
C SER A 44 9.54 -14.79 1.78
N MET A 45 10.51 -15.29 1.00
CA MET A 45 11.88 -14.79 1.04
C MET A 45 11.98 -13.31 0.63
N ALA A 46 11.24 -12.89 -0.41
CA ALA A 46 11.21 -11.49 -0.86
C ALA A 46 10.63 -10.57 0.24
N PHE A 47 9.58 -11.00 0.93
CA PHE A 47 9.01 -10.28 2.08
C PHE A 47 10.03 -10.06 3.20
N ASN A 48 10.68 -11.14 3.65
CA ASN A 48 11.70 -11.05 4.69
C ASN A 48 12.87 -10.16 4.27
N ASN A 49 13.24 -10.19 2.99
CA ASN A 49 14.29 -9.34 2.44
C ASN A 49 13.89 -7.85 2.44
N ALA A 50 12.66 -7.54 2.05
CA ALA A 50 12.14 -6.16 2.05
C ALA A 50 12.09 -5.59 3.48
N LEU A 51 11.60 -6.35 4.46
CA LEU A 51 11.61 -5.95 5.87
C LEU A 51 13.04 -5.76 6.38
N SER A 52 13.95 -6.69 6.06
CA SER A 52 15.37 -6.58 6.41
C SER A 52 16.02 -5.33 5.81
N HIS A 53 15.68 -4.98 4.57
CA HIS A 53 16.17 -3.78 3.90
C HIS A 53 15.67 -2.51 4.60
N GLN A 54 14.39 -2.49 4.99
CA GLN A 54 13.78 -1.35 5.68
C GLN A 54 14.35 -1.17 7.09
N TYR A 55 14.60 -2.27 7.80
CA TYR A 55 15.29 -2.28 9.09
C TYR A 55 16.71 -1.73 8.97
N LYS A 56 17.52 -2.24 8.03
CA LYS A 56 18.89 -1.76 7.79
C LYS A 56 18.95 -0.29 7.40
N SER A 57 17.90 0.21 6.74
CA SER A 57 17.79 1.62 6.36
C SER A 57 17.36 2.54 7.51
N GLY A 58 17.03 2.00 8.69
CA GLY A 58 16.49 2.77 9.81
C GLY A 58 15.09 3.33 9.56
N LYS A 59 14.31 2.68 8.69
CA LYS A 59 12.99 3.13 8.23
C LYS A 59 11.84 2.24 8.72
N LEU A 60 12.15 1.23 9.53
CA LEU A 60 11.16 0.34 10.12
C LEU A 60 10.96 0.73 11.58
N PHE A 61 9.75 1.21 11.90
CA PHE A 61 9.34 1.63 13.22
C PHE A 61 8.32 0.63 13.76
N VAL A 62 8.68 -0.05 14.84
CA VAL A 62 7.81 -1.03 15.50
C VAL A 62 7.12 -0.35 16.66
N ILE A 63 5.78 -0.39 16.69
CA ILE A 63 4.94 0.24 17.71
C ILE A 63 4.24 -0.87 18.50
N GLY A 64 4.38 -0.85 19.83
CA GLY A 64 3.80 -1.85 20.71
C GLY A 64 4.28 -1.69 22.15
N GLY A 65 3.71 -2.50 23.05
CA GLY A 65 4.07 -2.48 24.47
C GLY A 65 3.13 -3.30 25.35
N SER A 66 1.91 -3.57 24.89
CA SER A 66 0.86 -4.28 25.64
C SER A 66 1.19 -5.74 26.02
N LYS A 67 1.99 -6.45 25.21
CA LYS A 67 2.27 -7.90 25.37
C LYS A 67 3.65 -8.20 25.95
N VAL A 68 4.54 -7.21 26.00
CA VAL A 68 5.95 -7.38 26.34
C VAL A 68 6.29 -6.68 27.64
N ASP A 69 7.28 -7.19 28.37
CA ASP A 69 7.76 -6.53 29.58
C ASP A 69 8.47 -5.22 29.20
N LEU A 70 7.85 -4.11 29.60
CA LEU A 70 8.35 -2.77 29.31
C LEU A 70 9.50 -2.40 30.25
N ILE A 71 10.57 -1.85 29.67
CA ILE A 71 11.68 -1.27 30.42
C ILE A 71 11.33 0.15 30.89
N SER A 72 10.68 0.93 30.02
CA SER A 72 10.16 2.26 30.33
C SER A 72 8.64 2.23 30.26
N PRO A 73 7.92 2.87 31.20
CA PRO A 73 6.48 3.00 31.08
C PRO A 73 6.12 3.83 29.85
N THR A 74 4.94 3.57 29.32
CA THR A 74 4.36 4.33 28.22
C THR A 74 4.01 5.75 28.68
N PRO A 75 4.25 6.78 27.85
CA PRO A 75 3.85 8.14 28.18
C PRO A 75 2.33 8.25 28.37
N GLU A 76 1.89 9.13 29.28
CA GLU A 76 0.46 9.27 29.64
C GLU A 76 -0.45 9.64 28.45
N LEU A 77 0.10 10.32 27.44
CA LEU A 77 -0.64 10.80 26.27
C LEU A 77 -0.54 9.85 25.07
N ASP A 78 0.35 8.86 25.13
CA ASP A 78 0.61 7.93 24.03
C ASP A 78 -0.06 6.58 24.28
N LEU A 79 -0.32 5.85 23.19
CA LEU A 79 -0.90 4.52 23.22
C LEU A 79 0.10 3.49 22.65
N ASP A 80 0.02 2.27 23.15
CA ASP A 80 0.78 1.13 22.60
C ASP A 80 0.28 0.65 21.25
N THR A 81 -0.96 1.01 20.89
CA THR A 81 -1.58 0.64 19.62
C THR A 81 -1.43 1.75 18.60
N LEU A 82 -1.37 1.38 17.32
CA LEU A 82 -1.22 2.31 16.22
C LEU A 82 -2.59 2.94 15.87
N ASP A 83 -3.14 3.71 16.81
CA ASP A 83 -4.39 4.44 16.65
C ASP A 83 -4.31 5.78 17.38
N LEU A 84 -5.24 6.68 17.06
CA LEU A 84 -5.41 7.93 17.77
C LEU A 84 -6.58 7.81 18.74
N ILE A 85 -6.45 8.43 19.92
CA ILE A 85 -7.46 8.38 20.97
C ILE A 85 -8.76 9.02 20.47
N ASN A 86 -9.79 8.21 20.26
CA ASN A 86 -11.14 8.68 20.03
C ASN A 86 -11.83 8.91 21.38
N THR A 87 -11.81 10.13 21.93
CA THR A 87 -12.77 10.46 23.00
C THR A 87 -14.16 10.59 22.36
N SER A 88 -15.08 9.71 22.71
CA SER A 88 -16.38 9.57 22.04
C SER A 88 -17.38 10.71 22.34
N ALA A 89 -17.02 11.83 22.98
CA ALA A 89 -17.92 12.94 23.30
C ALA A 89 -17.70 14.21 22.43
N LEU A 90 -18.68 14.61 21.60
CA LEU A 90 -18.77 15.82 20.71
C LEU A 90 -18.21 15.77 19.27
N GLU A 91 -19.05 15.47 18.30
CA GLU A 91 -18.70 15.18 16.88
C GLU A 91 -18.07 16.35 16.09
N ASP A 92 -18.33 17.62 16.44
CA ASP A 92 -17.91 18.76 15.59
C ASP A 92 -16.50 19.31 15.85
N LYS A 93 -15.93 19.11 17.06
CA LYS A 93 -14.55 19.56 17.41
C LYS A 93 -13.49 18.46 17.26
N LYS A 94 -13.90 17.19 17.24
CA LYS A 94 -13.01 16.01 17.20
C LYS A 94 -12.24 15.86 15.89
N THR A 95 -12.89 16.10 14.76
CA THR A 95 -12.26 15.97 13.43
C THR A 95 -11.03 16.88 13.29
N PHE A 96 -10.95 17.94 14.08
CA PHE A 96 -9.82 18.86 14.07
C PHE A 96 -8.64 18.37 14.93
N GLU A 97 -8.91 17.77 16.10
CA GLU A 97 -7.86 17.32 17.03
C GLU A 97 -7.09 16.12 16.50
N ASP A 98 -7.75 15.08 15.97
CA ASP A 98 -7.06 13.89 15.44
C ASP A 98 -6.14 14.25 14.27
N LYS A 99 -6.62 15.16 13.42
CA LYS A 99 -5.83 15.71 12.31
C LYS A 99 -4.68 16.57 12.81
N ALA A 100 -4.85 17.28 13.92
CA ALA A 100 -3.81 18.09 14.53
C ALA A 100 -2.71 17.23 15.16
N ILE A 101 -3.05 16.16 15.88
CA ILE A 101 -2.07 15.21 16.45
C ILE A 101 -1.27 14.57 15.32
N PHE A 102 -1.95 14.04 14.31
CA PHE A 102 -1.29 13.40 13.18
C PHE A 102 -0.40 14.39 12.39
N ARG A 103 -0.86 15.62 12.19
CA ARG A 103 -0.06 16.66 11.56
C ARG A 103 1.16 17.03 12.39
N LYS A 104 1.01 17.16 13.71
CA LYS A 104 2.12 17.45 14.62
C LYS A 104 3.16 16.34 14.58
N PHE A 105 2.72 15.08 14.58
CA PHE A 105 3.58 13.92 14.35
C PHE A 105 4.37 14.02 13.04
N LEU A 106 3.71 14.34 11.92
CA LEU A 106 4.39 14.50 10.62
C LEU A 106 5.41 15.64 10.61
N GLU A 107 5.14 16.72 11.31
CA GLU A 107 6.02 17.89 11.44
C GLU A 107 7.23 17.58 12.33
N GLU A 108 7.01 16.92 13.47
CA GLU A 108 8.04 16.54 14.44
C GLU A 108 9.08 15.59 13.86
N PHE A 109 8.65 14.59 13.08
CA PHE A 109 9.55 13.60 12.47
C PHE A 109 10.02 13.98 11.06
N GLN A 110 9.69 15.20 10.59
CA GLN A 110 9.99 15.67 9.22
C GLN A 110 9.59 14.65 8.15
N LEU A 111 8.40 14.07 8.31
CA LEU A 111 7.82 13.06 7.41
C LEU A 111 6.83 13.67 6.42
N LYS A 112 6.59 14.98 6.51
CA LYS A 112 5.71 15.69 5.59
C LYS A 112 6.16 15.53 4.14
N GLY A 113 5.26 15.02 3.30
CA GLY A 113 5.50 14.78 1.87
C GLY A 113 6.22 13.47 1.54
N LYS A 114 6.70 12.74 2.56
CA LYS A 114 7.28 11.41 2.40
C LYS A 114 6.21 10.35 2.27
N ARG A 115 6.53 9.23 1.59
CA ARG A 115 5.63 8.08 1.51
C ARG A 115 5.69 7.28 2.80
N LEU A 116 4.57 7.13 3.50
CA LEU A 116 4.48 6.42 4.76
C LEU A 116 3.57 5.21 4.59
N LEU A 117 3.93 4.11 5.24
CA LEU A 117 3.10 2.91 5.31
C LEU A 117 2.82 2.60 6.77
N PHE A 118 1.56 2.45 7.11
CA PHE A 118 1.09 1.99 8.42
C PHE A 118 0.53 0.59 8.28
N ILE A 119 1.14 -0.38 8.97
CA ILE A 119 0.72 -1.79 8.97
C ILE A 119 0.06 -2.09 10.30
N THR A 120 -1.26 -2.34 10.27
CA THR A 120 -2.07 -2.56 11.48
C THR A 120 -2.49 -4.02 11.63
N ASP A 121 -2.64 -4.49 12.87
CA ASP A 121 -3.15 -5.84 13.17
C ASP A 121 -4.65 -5.93 12.88
N LYS A 122 -5.40 -4.88 13.25
CA LYS A 122 -6.85 -4.75 13.07
C LYS A 122 -7.18 -3.45 12.35
N THR A 123 -8.45 -3.28 11.98
CA THR A 123 -8.95 -2.02 11.44
C THR A 123 -8.85 -0.92 12.50
N ARG A 124 -8.06 0.13 12.20
CA ARG A 124 -7.90 1.31 13.06
C ARG A 124 -8.60 2.51 12.42
N GLU A 125 -9.86 2.75 12.81
CA GLU A 125 -10.66 3.81 12.20
C GLU A 125 -10.13 5.22 12.47
N GLY A 126 -9.62 5.47 13.69
CA GLY A 126 -9.08 6.78 14.06
C GLY A 126 -7.88 7.14 13.19
N LEU A 127 -6.94 6.21 13.05
CA LEU A 127 -5.80 6.33 12.14
C LEU A 127 -6.21 6.54 10.69
N MET A 128 -7.18 5.76 10.17
CA MET A 128 -7.63 5.92 8.79
C MET A 128 -8.21 7.33 8.55
N LYS A 129 -9.11 7.78 9.43
CA LYS A 129 -9.75 9.12 9.35
C LYS A 129 -8.73 10.26 9.48
N SER A 130 -7.71 10.10 10.33
CA SER A 130 -6.66 11.12 10.52
C SER A 130 -5.66 11.16 9.37
N SER A 131 -5.43 10.02 8.70
CA SER A 131 -4.55 9.90 7.54
C SER A 131 -5.19 10.36 6.22
N ASP A 132 -6.53 10.39 6.14
CA ASP A 132 -7.28 10.75 4.92
C ASP A 132 -6.82 12.06 4.23
N PRO A 133 -6.50 13.17 4.95
CA PRO A 133 -5.98 14.38 4.32
C PRO A 133 -4.66 14.18 3.54
N TYR A 134 -3.90 13.14 3.89
CA TYR A 134 -2.60 12.81 3.32
C TYR A 134 -2.59 11.48 2.54
N LYS A 135 -3.77 10.95 2.18
CA LYS A 135 -3.98 9.66 1.51
C LYS A 135 -3.14 9.43 0.24
N GLN A 136 -2.69 10.49 -0.43
CA GLN A 136 -1.81 10.36 -1.61
C GLN A 136 -0.40 9.84 -1.28
N LYS A 137 0.04 9.98 -0.03
CA LYS A 137 1.38 9.63 0.43
C LYS A 137 1.36 8.60 1.55
N ILE A 138 0.22 8.42 2.20
CA ILE A 138 0.09 7.60 3.38
C ILE A 138 -0.84 6.45 3.06
N ASP A 139 -0.30 5.24 3.16
CA ASP A 139 -1.03 4.00 2.98
C ASP A 139 -1.23 3.37 4.37
N VAL A 140 -2.47 3.03 4.72
CA VAL A 140 -2.82 2.28 5.93
C VAL A 140 -3.35 0.93 5.49
N ILE A 141 -2.64 -0.15 5.84
CA ILE A 141 -2.90 -1.51 5.34
C ILE A 141 -2.92 -2.49 6.52
N GLN A 142 -3.81 -3.49 6.45
CA GLN A 142 -3.86 -4.56 7.43
C GLN A 142 -2.74 -5.58 7.19
N LYS A 143 -2.33 -6.29 8.24
CA LYS A 143 -1.27 -7.31 8.20
C LYS A 143 -1.47 -8.39 7.13
N GLU A 144 -2.70 -8.73 6.76
CA GLU A 144 -2.98 -9.76 5.74
C GLU A 144 -2.87 -9.23 4.30
N LEU A 145 -3.04 -7.92 4.11
CA LEU A 145 -3.15 -7.29 2.79
C LEU A 145 -1.89 -6.51 2.39
N VAL A 146 -0.90 -6.41 3.28
CA VAL A 146 0.36 -5.75 2.98
C VAL A 146 1.11 -6.50 1.88
N GLU A 147 1.71 -5.77 0.94
CA GLU A 147 2.53 -6.33 -0.13
C GLU A 147 4.02 -5.98 0.01
N VAL A 148 4.89 -6.76 -0.63
CA VAL A 148 6.31 -6.44 -0.79
C VAL A 148 6.51 -5.07 -1.43
N ASN A 149 5.67 -4.72 -2.41
CA ASN A 149 5.71 -3.44 -3.10
C ASN A 149 5.42 -2.26 -2.17
N ASP A 150 4.46 -2.40 -1.26
CA ASP A 150 4.11 -1.34 -0.32
C ASP A 150 5.26 -1.07 0.64
N ILE A 151 5.89 -2.13 1.16
CA ILE A 151 7.04 -2.03 2.07
C ILE A 151 8.22 -1.31 1.40
N LEU A 152 8.54 -1.67 0.16
CA LEU A 152 9.68 -1.08 -0.58
C LEU A 152 9.40 0.34 -1.07
N ARG A 153 8.14 0.66 -1.39
CA ARG A 153 7.71 2.00 -1.82
C ARG A 153 7.72 3.00 -0.66
N ALA A 154 7.53 2.51 0.57
CA ALA A 154 7.50 3.33 1.76
C ALA A 154 8.88 3.89 2.13
N GLN A 155 8.93 5.18 2.44
CA GLN A 155 10.12 5.83 3.00
C GLN A 155 10.23 5.65 4.52
N ALA A 156 9.11 5.37 5.18
CA ALA A 156 9.05 4.92 6.57
C ALA A 156 7.85 3.97 6.71
N VAL A 157 8.08 2.85 7.38
CA VAL A 157 7.07 1.84 7.70
C VAL A 157 6.84 1.87 9.20
N PHE A 158 5.61 2.08 9.62
CA PHE A 158 5.15 1.98 10.99
C PHE A 158 4.31 0.71 11.12
N ILE A 159 4.76 -0.26 11.91
CA ILE A 159 4.12 -1.57 12.04
C ILE A 159 3.79 -1.85 13.51
N GLU A 160 2.59 -2.36 13.77
CA GLU A 160 2.25 -2.88 15.10
C GLU A 160 3.10 -4.13 15.43
N LEU A 161 3.50 -4.27 16.69
CA LEU A 161 4.29 -5.42 17.14
C LEU A 161 3.60 -6.76 16.83
N GLU A 162 2.29 -6.84 17.07
CA GLU A 162 1.47 -8.03 16.77
C GLU A 162 1.44 -8.34 15.28
N ALA A 163 1.34 -7.31 14.43
CA ALA A 163 1.38 -7.48 12.97
C ALA A 163 2.75 -7.96 12.50
N LEU A 164 3.83 -7.47 13.11
CA LEU A 164 5.19 -7.93 12.79
C LEU A 164 5.40 -9.39 13.20
N GLU A 165 4.95 -9.79 14.39
CA GLU A 165 4.99 -11.20 14.84
C GLU A 165 4.22 -12.10 13.88
N TYR A 166 3.03 -11.69 13.46
CA TYR A 166 2.24 -12.42 12.47
C TYR A 166 2.99 -12.61 11.16
N LEU A 167 3.54 -11.54 10.58
CA LEU A 167 4.29 -11.61 9.32
C LEU A 167 5.54 -12.50 9.44
N ALA A 168 6.21 -12.46 10.59
CA ALA A 168 7.38 -13.30 10.85
C ALA A 168 7.01 -14.79 10.87
N ILE A 169 5.85 -15.15 11.45
CA ILE A 169 5.34 -16.52 11.45
C ILE A 169 4.92 -16.96 10.04
N VAL A 170 4.17 -16.12 9.32
CA VAL A 170 3.65 -16.43 7.97
C VAL A 170 4.77 -16.67 6.96
N HIS A 171 5.85 -15.88 7.04
CA HIS A 171 6.97 -15.97 6.10
C HIS A 171 8.17 -16.72 6.68
N GLN A 172 7.99 -17.47 7.78
CA GLN A 172 9.04 -18.31 8.33
C GLN A 172 9.39 -19.44 7.34
N LYS A 173 10.67 -19.77 7.26
CA LYS A 173 11.12 -20.92 6.47
C LYS A 173 10.75 -22.20 7.21
N GLU A 174 9.80 -22.95 6.67
CA GLU A 174 9.60 -24.38 6.98
C GLU A 174 10.73 -25.24 6.36
#